data_AF-A0A3A0CX50-F1
#
_entry.id   AF-A0A3A0CX50-F1
#
_cell.length_a   1.000
_cell.length_b   1.000
_cell.length_c   1.000
_cell.angle_alpha   90.00
_cell.angle_beta   90.00
_cell.angle_gamma   90.00
#
_symmetry.space_group_name_H-M   'P 1'
#
loop_
_entity.id
_entity.type
_entity.pdbx_description
1 polymer ?
#
loop_
_entity_poly.entity_id
_entity_poly.type
_entity_poly.pdbx_seq_one_letter_code
_entity_poly.pdbx_strand_id
1 'polypeptide(L)'
;MSLSISQTLLVAVAITDKPDMVSLMTRMSHRAQTTVAQWARRFARSSGRYSFRIALVVFFGGFILFNTRSAENKTKLAADRMAIPQSSYASPAIAEKPRVYAWLSPRNMAKTAPLCERIEPPTGYERLRTAHGSFGDWLRHLPTWPADTPVTTAKRKVVLKPDDKTLAAVIALQPGSARVLDASNMLLRLRAEYLWAGGVLDNVQFHFTSGHVSKWSDWAAGKRPAVKGRKVDFHDERPPDASRDSFCSYLETIFQFSSPYSILDDTRPVEDGSISPGDIFLNPALRKGYALIVLDVAHETGNASAPAVRILLGTGGTPPQTLHVLRAADGSPWFAVSQSHGVTVPGRGVLQFKHLRRWK
;
A
#
# COMPACT_ATOMS: atom_id res chain seq x y z
N MET A 1 -35.91 15.91 48.47
CA MET A 1 -36.14 16.36 47.08
C MET A 1 -34.97 15.89 46.21
N SER A 2 -35.20 14.92 45.31
CA SER A 2 -34.17 14.40 44.41
C SER A 2 -34.21 15.18 43.10
N LEU A 3 -33.13 15.88 42.75
CA LEU A 3 -33.02 16.56 41.46
C LEU A 3 -32.83 15.52 40.35
N SER A 4 -33.48 15.76 39.21
CA SER A 4 -33.35 14.95 37.99
C SER A 4 -31.90 14.97 37.48
N ILE A 5 -31.47 13.89 36.81
CA ILE A 5 -30.13 13.77 36.20
C ILE A 5 -29.82 14.95 35.28
N SER A 6 -30.83 15.49 34.57
CA SER A 6 -30.67 16.70 33.75
C SER A 6 -30.36 17.94 34.58
N GLN A 7 -30.91 18.05 35.79
CA GLN A 7 -30.67 19.20 36.68
C GLN A 7 -29.28 19.12 37.33
N THR A 8 -28.80 17.93 37.69
CA THR A 8 -27.44 17.75 38.23
C THR A 8 -26.35 18.05 37.19
N LEU A 9 -26.60 17.74 35.92
CA LEU A 9 -25.71 18.09 34.81
C LEU A 9 -25.78 19.57 34.45
N LEU A 10 -26.95 20.21 34.55
CA LEU A 10 -27.08 21.66 34.39
C LEU A 10 -26.26 22.42 35.44
N VAL A 11 -26.26 21.96 36.69
CA VAL A 11 -25.47 22.55 37.79
C VAL A 11 -23.96 22.39 37.54
N ALA A 12 -23.53 21.30 36.91
CA ALA A 12 -22.12 21.10 36.55
C ALA A 12 -21.67 22.01 35.39
N VAL A 13 -22.57 22.33 34.45
CA VAL A 13 -22.31 23.23 33.32
C VAL A 13 -22.34 24.71 33.75
N ALA A 14 -23.21 25.06 34.70
CA ALA A 14 -23.30 26.40 35.28
C ALA A 14 -22.00 26.85 36.00
N ILE A 15 -21.12 25.91 36.38
CA ILE A 15 -19.82 26.20 37.01
C ILE A 15 -18.74 26.54 35.95
N THR A 16 -18.99 26.33 34.66
CA THR A 16 -17.97 26.45 33.59
C THR A 16 -18.20 27.57 32.57
N ASP A 17 -19.25 28.37 32.74
CA ASP A 17 -19.55 29.61 32.00
C ASP A 17 -19.23 29.59 30.49
N LYS A 18 -19.69 28.54 29.78
CA LYS A 18 -19.52 28.41 28.33
C LYS A 18 -20.82 27.94 27.65
N PRO A 19 -21.52 28.82 26.89
CA PRO A 19 -22.82 28.52 26.30
C PRO A 19 -22.77 27.47 25.16
N ASP A 20 -21.62 27.27 24.50
CA ASP A 20 -21.50 26.34 23.37
C ASP A 20 -21.60 24.84 23.75
N MET A 21 -21.35 24.51 25.02
CA MET A 21 -21.36 23.13 25.52
C MET A 21 -22.78 22.53 25.59
N VAL A 22 -23.81 23.36 25.74
CA VAL A 22 -25.21 22.91 25.82
C VAL A 22 -25.67 22.35 24.47
N SER A 23 -25.26 22.99 23.38
CA SER A 23 -25.60 22.61 21.99
C SER A 23 -24.94 21.28 21.55
N LEU A 24 -23.71 21.04 22.00
CA LEU A 24 -22.97 19.81 21.68
C LEU A 24 -23.61 18.57 22.33
N MET A 25 -24.15 18.72 23.54
CA MET A 25 -24.79 17.61 24.27
C MET A 25 -26.18 17.26 23.74
N THR A 26 -26.92 18.22 23.17
CA THR A 26 -28.22 17.95 22.51
C THR A 26 -28.07 17.06 21.27
N ARG A 27 -26.88 17.04 20.65
CA ARG A 27 -26.57 16.26 19.43
C ARG A 27 -25.94 14.90 19.70
N MET A 28 -25.69 14.53 20.96
CA MET A 28 -25.18 13.19 21.29
C MET A 28 -26.26 12.12 21.11
N SER A 29 -25.93 11.03 20.42
CA SER A 29 -26.85 9.92 20.23
C SER A 29 -27.21 9.25 21.57
N HIS A 30 -28.45 8.75 21.67
CA HIS A 30 -29.00 8.16 22.90
C HIS A 30 -28.13 7.01 23.47
N ARG A 31 -27.42 6.29 22.58
CA ARG A 31 -26.45 5.23 22.91
C ARG A 31 -25.20 5.76 23.61
N ALA A 32 -24.66 6.89 23.18
CA ALA A 32 -23.48 7.50 23.80
C ALA A 32 -23.82 8.02 25.20
N GLN A 33 -25.01 8.61 25.38
CA GLN A 33 -25.49 9.09 26.67
C GLN A 33 -25.67 7.94 27.69
N THR A 34 -26.18 6.79 27.25
CA THR A 34 -26.39 5.62 28.11
C THR A 34 -25.08 4.94 28.53
N THR A 35 -24.10 4.83 27.63
CA THR A 35 -22.78 4.26 27.95
C THR A 35 -22.02 5.12 28.95
N VAL A 36 -22.04 6.44 28.79
CA VAL A 36 -21.41 7.38 29.73
C VAL A 36 -22.09 7.32 31.10
N ALA A 37 -23.42 7.24 31.14
CA ALA A 37 -24.19 7.15 32.39
C ALA A 37 -24.01 5.83 33.16
N GLN A 38 -23.77 4.72 32.46
CA GLN A 38 -23.48 3.42 33.10
C GLN A 38 -22.07 3.38 33.68
N TRP A 39 -21.11 4.01 32.98
CA TRP A 39 -19.72 4.07 33.42
C TRP A 39 -19.53 5.01 34.62
N ALA A 40 -20.16 6.18 34.58
CA ALA A 40 -20.17 7.13 35.71
C ALA A 40 -20.75 6.51 36.99
N ARG A 41 -21.79 5.68 36.87
CA ARG A 41 -22.40 4.96 38.01
C ARG A 41 -21.52 3.86 38.59
N ARG A 42 -20.67 3.22 37.79
CA ARG A 42 -19.71 2.21 38.26
C ARG A 42 -18.50 2.85 38.96
N PHE A 43 -18.03 4.01 38.48
CA PHE A 43 -16.83 4.67 39.01
C PHE A 43 -17.10 5.54 40.24
N ALA A 44 -18.30 6.11 40.38
CA ALA A 44 -18.71 6.84 41.57
C ALA A 44 -18.78 5.97 42.84
N ARG A 45 -18.76 4.64 42.70
CA ARG A 45 -18.71 3.70 43.84
C ARG A 45 -17.29 3.40 44.33
N SER A 46 -16.24 3.79 43.60
CA SER A 46 -14.88 3.32 43.88
C SER A 46 -13.86 4.40 44.23
N SER A 47 -14.25 5.68 44.40
CA SER A 47 -13.26 6.74 44.70
C SER A 47 -13.80 7.90 45.54
N GLY A 48 -12.94 8.41 46.42
CA GLY A 48 -13.21 9.59 47.26
C GLY A 48 -13.37 10.87 46.42
N ARG A 49 -14.20 11.79 46.93
CA ARG A 49 -14.79 12.95 46.22
C ARG A 49 -13.80 13.88 45.49
N TYR A 50 -12.52 13.93 45.88
CA TYR A 50 -11.52 14.81 45.26
C TYR A 50 -10.84 14.20 44.02
N SER A 51 -10.53 12.91 44.03
CA SER A 51 -9.86 12.23 42.90
C SER A 51 -10.77 12.09 41.68
N PHE A 52 -12.08 12.14 41.88
CA PHE A 52 -13.09 12.05 40.81
C PHE A 52 -13.09 13.28 39.88
N ARG A 53 -12.89 14.50 40.41
CA ARG A 53 -12.94 15.74 39.62
C ARG A 53 -11.74 15.89 38.69
N ILE A 54 -10.55 15.53 39.15
CA ILE A 54 -9.30 15.60 38.36
C ILE A 54 -9.32 14.54 37.25
N ALA A 55 -9.71 13.30 37.57
CA ALA A 55 -9.80 12.23 36.58
C ALA A 55 -10.80 12.55 35.45
N LEU A 56 -11.93 13.20 35.78
CA LEU A 56 -12.93 13.58 34.78
C LEU A 56 -12.43 14.68 33.83
N VAL A 57 -11.71 15.68 34.35
CA VAL A 57 -11.14 16.78 33.53
C VAL A 57 -10.03 16.27 32.62
N VAL A 58 -9.13 15.40 33.11
CA VAL A 58 -8.05 14.82 32.29
C VAL A 58 -8.63 13.92 31.20
N PHE A 59 -9.66 13.12 31.51
CA PHE A 59 -10.26 12.21 30.54
C PHE A 59 -11.10 12.96 29.50
N PHE A 60 -11.91 13.96 29.90
CA PHE A 60 -12.66 14.79 28.93
C PHE A 60 -11.71 15.67 28.11
N GLY A 61 -10.66 16.23 28.72
CA GLY A 61 -9.63 16.99 27.99
C GLY A 61 -8.92 16.12 26.96
N GLY A 62 -8.49 14.91 27.34
CA GLY A 62 -7.88 13.95 26.43
C GLY A 62 -8.83 13.45 25.34
N PHE A 63 -10.10 13.23 25.66
CA PHE A 63 -11.13 12.83 24.69
C PHE A 63 -11.44 13.96 23.70
N ILE A 64 -11.52 15.22 24.15
CA ILE A 64 -11.71 16.38 23.28
C ILE A 64 -10.50 16.59 22.39
N LEU A 65 -9.27 16.49 22.91
CA LEU A 65 -8.03 16.56 22.12
C LEU A 65 -7.93 15.41 21.10
N PHE A 66 -8.36 14.20 21.46
CA PHE A 66 -8.39 13.07 20.54
C PHE A 66 -9.44 13.25 19.43
N ASN A 67 -10.64 13.74 19.77
CA ASN A 67 -11.70 13.97 18.79
C ASN A 67 -11.41 15.17 17.88
N THR A 68 -10.79 16.23 18.38
CA THR A 68 -10.38 17.40 17.57
C THR A 68 -9.27 17.02 16.59
N ARG A 69 -8.25 16.27 17.03
CA ARG A 69 -7.21 15.73 16.12
C ARG A 69 -7.77 14.75 15.08
N SER A 70 -8.74 13.92 15.47
CA SER A 70 -9.44 13.01 14.56
C SER A 70 -10.33 13.77 13.55
N ALA A 71 -10.97 14.86 13.98
CA ALA A 71 -11.74 15.74 13.11
C ALA A 71 -10.82 16.50 12.13
N GLU A 72 -9.68 17.00 12.59
CA GLU A 72 -8.70 17.68 11.74
C GLU A 72 -8.13 16.75 10.66
N ASN A 73 -7.79 15.49 11.03
CA ASN A 73 -7.38 14.46 10.07
C ASN A 73 -8.50 14.10 9.07
N LYS A 74 -9.76 14.04 9.49
CA LYS A 74 -10.91 13.85 8.58
C LYS A 74 -11.10 15.02 7.61
N THR A 75 -10.78 16.24 8.05
CA THR A 75 -10.95 17.44 7.23
C THR A 75 -9.84 17.57 6.18
N LYS A 76 -8.60 17.12 6.50
CA LYS A 76 -7.51 16.99 5.50
C LYS A 76 -7.80 15.93 4.43
N LEU A 77 -8.50 14.85 4.76
CA LEU A 77 -8.97 13.85 3.78
C LEU A 77 -10.27 14.25 3.05
N ALA A 78 -10.93 15.35 3.42
CA ALA A 78 -12.24 15.70 2.89
C ALA A 78 -12.21 16.35 1.49
N ALA A 79 -11.04 16.71 0.96
CA ALA A 79 -10.91 17.02 -0.45
C ALA A 79 -10.97 15.71 -1.25
N ASP A 80 -12.05 15.48 -2.00
CA ASP A 80 -12.17 14.30 -2.90
C ASP A 80 -11.12 14.29 -4.02
N ARG A 81 -10.35 15.38 -4.13
CA ARG A 81 -9.33 15.63 -5.15
C ARG A 81 -7.96 15.83 -4.50
N MET A 82 -6.95 15.24 -5.12
CA MET A 82 -5.61 15.15 -4.56
C MET A 82 -4.83 16.45 -4.70
N ALA A 83 -4.02 16.77 -3.69
CA ALA A 83 -2.86 17.61 -3.91
C ALA A 83 -1.86 16.80 -4.76
N ILE A 84 -1.43 17.36 -5.90
CA ILE A 84 -0.30 16.78 -6.63
C ILE A 84 0.91 16.84 -5.68
N PRO A 85 1.66 15.74 -5.49
CA PRO A 85 2.91 15.85 -4.75
C PRO A 85 3.78 16.92 -5.41
N GLN A 86 4.06 18.01 -4.67
CA GLN A 86 5.15 18.91 -5.05
C GLN A 86 6.43 18.07 -5.14
N SER A 87 7.34 18.43 -6.04
CA SER A 87 8.41 17.59 -6.61
C SER A 87 9.37 16.87 -5.63
N SER A 88 9.18 16.98 -4.31
CA SER A 88 10.01 16.39 -3.26
C SER A 88 9.74 14.92 -2.94
N TYR A 89 8.79 14.25 -3.61
CA TYR A 89 8.47 12.82 -3.38
C TYR A 89 8.97 11.87 -4.48
N ALA A 90 9.75 12.38 -5.43
CA ALA A 90 10.38 11.53 -6.44
C ALA A 90 11.26 10.50 -5.73
N SER A 91 10.96 9.21 -5.94
CA SER A 91 11.91 8.16 -5.56
C SER A 91 13.28 8.51 -6.15
N PRO A 92 14.37 8.38 -5.37
CA PRO A 92 15.70 8.72 -5.86
C PRO A 92 16.00 7.96 -7.15
N ALA A 93 16.63 8.63 -8.10
CA ALA A 93 17.13 8.04 -9.33
C ALA A 93 18.27 7.08 -8.97
N ILE A 94 17.99 5.78 -8.98
CA ILE A 94 18.95 4.74 -8.59
C ILE A 94 19.30 3.84 -9.78
N ALA A 95 18.39 3.65 -10.74
CA ALA A 95 18.64 2.75 -11.85
C ALA A 95 19.68 3.33 -12.84
N GLU A 96 20.89 2.78 -12.81
CA GLU A 96 21.96 3.06 -13.79
C GLU A 96 21.59 2.55 -15.20
N LYS A 97 20.86 1.43 -15.27
CA LYS A 97 20.34 0.84 -16.53
C LYS A 97 18.82 0.71 -16.47
N PRO A 98 18.06 1.83 -16.52
CA PRO A 98 16.62 1.84 -16.22
C PRO A 98 15.76 1.06 -17.21
N ARG A 99 16.33 0.63 -18.33
CA ARG A 99 15.65 -0.09 -19.42
C ARG A 99 16.22 -1.49 -19.66
N VAL A 100 17.01 -1.99 -18.72
CA VAL A 100 17.56 -3.35 -18.76
C VAL A 100 16.91 -4.16 -17.65
N TYR A 101 16.30 -5.28 -18.04
CA TYR A 101 15.57 -6.16 -17.13
C TYR A 101 16.29 -7.51 -17.07
N ALA A 102 16.99 -7.76 -15.97
CA ALA A 102 17.96 -8.85 -15.84
C ALA A 102 17.35 -10.26 -15.97
N TRP A 103 16.03 -10.40 -15.87
CA TRP A 103 15.33 -11.67 -16.04
C TRP A 103 14.93 -11.98 -17.49
N LEU A 104 15.15 -11.06 -18.43
CA LEU A 104 14.82 -11.23 -19.85
C LEU A 104 16.06 -11.36 -20.71
N SER A 105 16.06 -12.37 -21.59
CA SER A 105 17.09 -12.50 -22.61
C SER A 105 16.96 -11.40 -23.67
N PRO A 106 18.05 -11.02 -24.37
CA PRO A 106 17.98 -10.04 -25.46
C PRO A 106 16.96 -10.40 -26.55
N ARG A 107 16.85 -11.69 -26.89
CA ARG A 107 15.86 -12.21 -27.84
C ARG A 107 14.43 -11.94 -27.41
N ASN A 108 14.14 -12.11 -26.12
CA ASN A 108 12.80 -11.86 -25.59
C ASN A 108 12.55 -10.36 -25.44
N MET A 109 13.55 -9.59 -25.02
CA MET A 109 13.48 -8.13 -24.93
C MET A 109 13.08 -7.49 -26.27
N ALA A 110 13.67 -7.95 -27.38
CA ALA A 110 13.37 -7.47 -28.73
C ALA A 110 11.91 -7.68 -29.18
N LYS A 111 11.14 -8.52 -28.47
CA LYS A 111 9.72 -8.78 -28.75
C LYS A 111 8.77 -7.98 -27.85
N THR A 112 9.32 -7.16 -26.97
CA THR A 112 8.55 -6.37 -26.00
C THR A 112 8.56 -4.90 -26.37
N ALA A 113 7.61 -4.15 -25.82
CA ALA A 113 7.63 -2.68 -25.84
C ALA A 113 7.51 -2.15 -24.40
N PRO A 114 8.01 -0.94 -24.09
CA PRO A 114 7.79 -0.30 -22.81
C PRO A 114 6.28 -0.12 -22.50
N LEU A 115 5.90 -0.25 -21.23
CA LEU A 115 4.51 -0.11 -20.80
C LEU A 115 3.88 1.24 -21.19
N CYS A 116 4.63 2.34 -21.05
CA CYS A 116 4.16 3.67 -21.44
C CYS A 116 3.83 3.81 -22.94
N GLU A 117 4.49 3.06 -23.81
CA GLU A 117 4.18 3.05 -25.26
C GLU A 117 2.95 2.19 -25.58
N ARG A 118 2.60 1.24 -24.69
CA ARG A 118 1.38 0.42 -24.84
C ARG A 118 0.13 1.10 -24.32
N ILE A 119 0.25 1.88 -23.25
CA ILE A 119 -0.88 2.45 -22.53
C ILE A 119 -0.68 3.95 -22.40
N GLU A 120 -1.22 4.70 -23.36
CA GLU A 120 -1.25 6.16 -23.33
C GLU A 120 -2.19 6.69 -22.23
N PRO A 121 -1.90 7.88 -21.65
CA PRO A 121 -2.78 8.48 -20.67
C PRO A 121 -4.14 8.81 -21.32
N PRO A 122 -5.22 8.87 -20.54
CA PRO A 122 -6.53 9.27 -21.07
C PRO A 122 -6.48 10.69 -21.65
N THR A 123 -7.35 10.98 -22.62
CA THR A 123 -7.50 12.33 -23.16
C THR A 123 -7.72 13.36 -22.05
N GLY A 124 -6.97 14.46 -22.09
CA GLY A 124 -7.02 15.52 -21.07
C GLY A 124 -6.20 15.23 -19.82
N TYR A 125 -5.42 14.14 -19.78
CA TYR A 125 -4.51 13.80 -18.69
C TYR A 125 -3.05 13.80 -19.17
N GLU A 126 -2.15 14.17 -18.27
CA GLU A 126 -0.71 14.01 -18.45
C GLU A 126 -0.13 13.11 -17.35
N ARG A 127 0.95 12.40 -17.66
CA ARG A 127 1.62 11.53 -16.69
C ARG A 127 2.30 12.38 -15.61
N LEU A 128 2.24 11.92 -14.37
CA LEU A 128 3.03 12.51 -13.28
C LEU A 128 4.52 12.44 -13.64
N ARG A 129 5.23 13.55 -13.49
CA ARG A 129 6.68 13.58 -13.77
C ARG A 129 7.42 12.68 -12.78
N THR A 130 8.34 11.88 -13.31
CA THR A 130 9.22 10.98 -12.54
C THR A 130 10.66 11.30 -12.88
N ALA A 131 11.56 11.25 -11.88
CA ALA A 131 12.98 11.38 -12.16
C ALA A 131 13.47 10.19 -12.99
N HIS A 132 14.32 10.44 -13.99
CA HIS A 132 14.90 9.38 -14.81
C HIS A 132 15.67 8.38 -13.93
N GLY A 133 15.42 7.08 -14.09
CA GLY A 133 16.01 6.04 -13.26
C GLY A 133 15.42 5.92 -11.85
N SER A 134 14.35 6.66 -11.52
CA SER A 134 13.56 6.41 -10.31
C SER A 134 12.76 5.11 -10.43
N PHE A 135 12.22 4.61 -9.31
CA PHE A 135 11.39 3.40 -9.33
C PHE A 135 10.14 3.59 -10.20
N GLY A 136 9.54 4.77 -10.15
CA GLY A 136 8.39 5.10 -10.98
C GLY A 136 8.71 5.13 -12.48
N ASP A 137 9.86 5.70 -12.84
CA ASP A 137 10.34 5.69 -14.23
C ASP A 137 10.62 4.25 -14.70
N TRP A 138 11.26 3.43 -13.87
CA TRP A 138 11.55 2.03 -14.17
C TRP A 138 10.28 1.18 -14.35
N LEU A 139 9.25 1.40 -13.52
CA LEU A 139 7.96 0.71 -13.62
C LEU A 139 7.20 1.09 -14.90
N ARG A 140 7.21 2.39 -15.25
CA ARG A 140 6.57 2.92 -16.46
C ARG A 140 7.17 2.34 -17.74
N HIS A 141 8.41 1.87 -17.70
CA HIS A 141 9.09 1.26 -18.84
C HIS A 141 9.10 -0.28 -18.84
N LEU A 142 8.41 -0.93 -17.89
CA LEU A 142 8.38 -2.39 -17.80
C LEU A 142 8.11 -3.03 -19.17
N PRO A 143 8.82 -4.11 -19.52
CA PRO A 143 8.72 -4.71 -20.83
C PRO A 143 7.38 -5.44 -20.94
N THR A 144 6.60 -5.11 -21.97
CA THR A 144 5.27 -5.68 -22.20
C THR A 144 5.27 -6.63 -23.38
N TRP A 145 4.60 -7.76 -23.23
CA TRP A 145 4.35 -8.65 -24.35
C TRP A 145 3.34 -8.04 -25.34
N PRO A 146 3.33 -8.52 -26.60
CA PRO A 146 2.30 -8.16 -27.58
C PRO A 146 0.87 -8.39 -27.06
N ALA A 147 -0.09 -7.61 -27.58
CA ALA A 147 -1.46 -7.55 -27.07
C ALA A 147 -2.25 -8.88 -27.17
N ASP A 148 -1.84 -9.78 -28.05
CA ASP A 148 -2.37 -11.13 -28.23
C ASP A 148 -1.82 -12.16 -27.22
N THR A 149 -1.02 -11.72 -26.25
CA THR A 149 -0.43 -12.60 -25.23
C THR A 149 -1.40 -12.84 -24.07
N PRO A 150 -1.69 -14.11 -23.69
CA PRO A 150 -2.52 -14.41 -22.53
C PRO A 150 -1.77 -14.29 -21.21
N VAL A 151 -2.51 -14.11 -20.12
CA VAL A 151 -1.96 -14.32 -18.77
C VAL A 151 -1.93 -15.81 -18.49
N THR A 152 -0.78 -16.32 -18.05
CA THR A 152 -0.60 -17.76 -17.78
C THR A 152 -0.07 -18.01 -16.39
N THR A 153 -0.35 -19.21 -15.86
CA THR A 153 0.34 -19.70 -14.66
C THR A 153 1.79 -20.07 -14.96
N ALA A 154 2.57 -20.38 -13.91
CA ALA A 154 3.91 -20.95 -14.05
C ALA A 154 3.96 -22.20 -14.96
N LYS A 155 2.88 -23.00 -15.00
CA LYS A 155 2.75 -24.19 -15.86
C LYS A 155 2.17 -23.87 -17.26
N ARG A 156 2.19 -22.60 -17.69
CA ARG A 156 1.68 -22.13 -18.98
C ARG A 156 0.18 -22.35 -19.23
N LYS A 157 -0.58 -22.78 -18.22
CA LYS A 157 -2.05 -22.79 -18.30
C LYS A 157 -2.58 -21.35 -18.39
N VAL A 158 -3.40 -21.07 -19.40
CA VAL A 158 -4.09 -19.78 -19.58
C VAL A 158 -5.04 -19.52 -18.40
N VAL A 159 -4.94 -18.33 -17.83
CA VAL A 159 -5.81 -17.83 -16.76
C VAL A 159 -6.72 -16.72 -17.30
N LEU A 160 -6.14 -15.76 -18.02
CA LEU A 160 -6.88 -14.73 -18.76
C LEU A 160 -6.52 -14.86 -20.23
N LYS A 161 -7.54 -14.87 -21.07
CA LYS A 161 -7.37 -14.81 -22.53
C LYS A 161 -6.91 -13.39 -22.93
N PRO A 162 -6.32 -13.21 -24.12
CA PRO A 162 -5.89 -11.89 -24.57
C PRO A 162 -7.03 -10.86 -24.67
N ASP A 163 -8.25 -11.32 -24.96
CA ASP A 163 -9.46 -10.52 -25.09
C ASP A 163 -10.25 -10.37 -23.77
N ASP A 164 -9.67 -10.77 -22.63
CA ASP A 164 -10.33 -10.65 -21.34
C ASP A 164 -10.60 -9.18 -20.97
N LYS A 165 -11.84 -8.88 -20.61
CA LYS A 165 -12.30 -7.50 -20.30
C LYS A 165 -11.61 -6.88 -19.08
N THR A 166 -10.90 -7.66 -18.28
CA THR A 166 -10.14 -7.20 -17.10
C THR A 166 -8.66 -7.05 -17.38
N LEU A 167 -8.18 -7.39 -18.59
CA LEU A 167 -6.77 -7.36 -18.97
C LEU A 167 -6.46 -6.13 -19.84
N ALA A 168 -5.48 -5.34 -19.40
CA ALA A 168 -4.96 -4.19 -20.15
C ALA A 168 -3.68 -4.50 -20.92
N ALA A 169 -2.72 -5.16 -20.27
CA ALA A 169 -1.45 -5.57 -20.87
C ALA A 169 -0.82 -6.71 -20.06
N VAL A 170 0.05 -7.49 -20.69
CA VAL A 170 0.85 -8.53 -20.01
C VAL A 170 2.29 -8.06 -19.91
N ILE A 171 2.81 -7.95 -18.69
CA ILE A 171 4.22 -7.64 -18.45
C ILE A 171 5.05 -8.91 -18.67
N ALA A 172 6.22 -8.77 -19.27
CA ALA A 172 7.15 -9.83 -19.55
C ALA A 172 7.90 -10.30 -18.30
N LEU A 173 7.16 -10.69 -17.26
CA LEU A 173 7.65 -11.25 -16.01
C LEU A 173 6.79 -12.45 -15.64
N GLN A 174 7.33 -13.64 -15.91
CA GLN A 174 6.67 -14.92 -15.70
C GLN A 174 7.04 -15.50 -14.32
N PRO A 175 6.09 -16.08 -13.58
CA PRO A 175 6.42 -16.84 -12.37
C PRO A 175 7.20 -18.11 -12.71
N GLY A 176 8.22 -18.40 -11.89
CA GLY A 176 8.97 -19.66 -11.94
C GLY A 176 8.10 -20.88 -11.55
N SER A 177 8.62 -22.08 -11.86
CA SER A 177 7.92 -23.35 -11.64
C SER A 177 7.62 -23.67 -10.17
N ALA A 178 8.39 -23.09 -9.24
CA ALA A 178 8.26 -23.28 -7.80
C ALA A 178 6.94 -22.75 -7.19
N ARG A 179 6.12 -22.03 -7.98
CA ARG A 179 4.81 -21.49 -7.54
C ARG A 179 4.89 -20.58 -6.30
N VAL A 180 6.02 -19.92 -6.08
CA VAL A 180 6.21 -18.99 -4.96
C VAL A 180 5.93 -17.53 -5.33
N LEU A 181 5.91 -17.17 -6.61
CA LEU A 181 5.70 -15.79 -7.06
C LEU A 181 4.22 -15.42 -7.17
N ASP A 182 3.52 -15.34 -6.03
CA ASP A 182 2.15 -14.85 -5.96
C ASP A 182 2.05 -13.32 -6.11
N ALA A 183 0.85 -12.76 -5.97
CA ALA A 183 0.62 -11.32 -6.11
C ALA A 183 1.42 -10.46 -5.10
N SER A 184 1.70 -10.97 -3.90
CA SER A 184 2.47 -10.23 -2.88
C SER A 184 3.97 -10.35 -3.13
N ASN A 185 4.45 -11.55 -3.48
CA ASN A 185 5.84 -11.79 -3.82
C ASN A 185 6.27 -11.10 -5.12
N MET A 186 5.31 -10.82 -6.01
CA MET A 186 5.53 -9.95 -7.17
C MET A 186 5.98 -8.54 -6.79
N LEU A 187 5.44 -7.98 -5.69
CA LEU A 187 5.83 -6.65 -5.22
C LEU A 187 7.29 -6.64 -4.79
N LEU A 188 7.71 -7.66 -4.03
CA LEU A 188 9.10 -7.86 -3.60
C LEU A 188 10.02 -8.08 -4.81
N ARG A 189 9.61 -8.89 -5.79
CA ARG A 189 10.37 -9.11 -7.02
C ARG A 189 10.65 -7.82 -7.76
N LEU A 190 9.63 -6.98 -7.99
CA LEU A 190 9.80 -5.71 -8.70
C LEU A 190 10.72 -4.76 -7.94
N ARG A 191 10.56 -4.65 -6.62
CA ARG A 191 11.44 -3.80 -5.79
C ARG A 191 12.89 -4.28 -5.83
N ALA A 192 13.11 -5.58 -5.69
CA ALA A 192 14.45 -6.17 -5.70
C ALA A 192 15.14 -6.01 -7.06
N GLU A 193 14.42 -6.24 -8.16
CA GLU A 193 14.97 -6.12 -9.50
C GLU A 193 15.28 -4.66 -9.87
N TYR A 194 14.49 -3.69 -9.38
CA TYR A 194 14.82 -2.27 -9.52
C TYR A 194 16.15 -1.94 -8.82
N LEU A 195 16.33 -2.40 -7.58
CA LEU A 195 17.57 -2.18 -6.84
C LEU A 195 18.77 -2.88 -7.51
N TRP A 196 18.55 -4.08 -8.05
CA TRP A 196 19.54 -4.80 -8.86
C TRP A 196 19.93 -4.02 -10.13
N ALA A 197 18.95 -3.52 -10.88
CA ALA A 197 19.18 -2.74 -12.09
C ALA A 197 19.92 -1.41 -11.82
N GLY A 198 19.84 -0.90 -10.59
CA GLY A 198 20.59 0.26 -10.13
C GLY A 198 21.93 -0.02 -9.47
N GLY A 199 22.33 -1.28 -9.31
CA GLY A 199 23.58 -1.63 -8.64
C GLY A 199 23.61 -1.34 -7.13
N VAL A 200 22.51 -0.89 -6.52
CA VAL A 200 22.43 -0.55 -5.09
C VAL A 200 22.01 -1.78 -4.29
N LEU A 201 22.86 -2.79 -4.35
CA LEU A 201 22.60 -4.14 -3.83
C LEU A 201 22.63 -4.21 -2.30
N ASP A 202 23.31 -3.28 -1.63
CA ASP A 202 23.32 -3.17 -0.17
C ASP A 202 21.94 -2.82 0.40
N ASN A 203 21.07 -2.22 -0.41
CA ASN A 203 19.70 -1.89 -0.03
C ASN A 203 18.71 -3.04 -0.28
N VAL A 204 19.16 -4.17 -0.87
CA VAL A 204 18.29 -5.33 -1.07
C VAL A 204 18.19 -6.11 0.23
N GLN A 205 17.13 -5.84 0.97
CA GLN A 205 16.78 -6.54 2.20
C GLN A 205 15.26 -6.60 2.35
N PHE A 206 14.75 -7.73 2.84
CA PHE A 206 13.32 -7.93 3.05
C PHE A 206 13.06 -8.72 4.33
N HIS A 207 11.90 -8.50 4.93
CA HIS A 207 11.49 -9.25 6.11
C HIS A 207 10.85 -10.59 5.72
N PHE A 208 11.23 -11.65 6.45
CA PHE A 208 10.42 -12.86 6.54
C PHE A 208 9.17 -12.62 7.39
N THR A 209 8.17 -13.50 7.28
CA THR A 209 6.95 -13.45 8.11
C THR A 209 7.25 -13.61 9.60
N SER A 210 8.41 -14.18 9.95
CA SER A 210 8.90 -14.24 11.32
C SER A 210 9.44 -12.90 11.85
N GLY A 211 9.54 -11.86 11.01
CA GLY A 211 10.13 -10.56 11.34
C GLY A 211 11.65 -10.48 11.20
N HIS A 212 12.32 -11.57 10.82
CA HIS A 212 13.77 -11.57 10.61
C HIS A 212 14.09 -10.94 9.24
N VAL A 213 15.13 -10.10 9.19
CA VAL A 213 15.58 -9.45 7.95
C VAL A 213 16.56 -10.35 7.22
N SER A 214 16.28 -10.65 5.97
CA SER A 214 17.19 -11.36 5.07
C SER A 214 17.80 -10.36 4.09
N LYS A 215 19.12 -10.16 4.19
CA LYS A 215 19.87 -9.21 3.36
C LYS A 215 20.55 -9.94 2.21
N TRP A 216 20.53 -9.33 1.04
CA TRP A 216 21.28 -9.84 -0.11
C TRP A 216 22.79 -9.85 0.16
N SER A 217 23.34 -8.85 0.83
CA SER A 217 24.78 -8.79 1.16
C SER A 217 25.25 -9.97 2.00
N ASP A 218 24.47 -10.36 3.01
CA ASP A 218 24.72 -11.57 3.81
C ASP A 218 24.60 -12.85 2.96
N TRP A 219 23.58 -12.94 2.11
CA TRP A 219 23.41 -14.07 1.20
C TRP A 219 24.57 -14.22 0.22
N ALA A 220 24.99 -13.12 -0.41
CA ALA A 220 26.10 -13.06 -1.35
C ALA A 220 27.43 -13.40 -0.68
N ALA A 221 27.58 -13.13 0.62
CA ALA A 221 28.73 -13.54 1.42
C ALA A 221 28.73 -15.03 1.81
N GLY A 222 27.66 -15.78 1.50
CA GLY A 222 27.57 -17.21 1.76
C GLY A 222 26.63 -17.63 2.89
N LYS A 223 25.98 -16.68 3.57
CA LYS A 223 25.05 -16.98 4.66
C LYS A 223 23.72 -17.50 4.14
N ARG A 224 23.13 -18.47 4.82
CA ARG A 224 21.81 -19.03 4.50
C ARG A 224 20.92 -19.06 5.75
N PRO A 225 19.59 -18.89 5.59
CA PRO A 225 18.67 -18.95 6.71
C PRO A 225 18.45 -20.39 7.16
N ALA A 226 18.74 -20.66 8.43
CA ALA A 226 18.35 -21.87 9.13
C ALA A 226 17.04 -21.62 9.89
N VAL A 227 15.94 -22.17 9.39
CA VAL A 227 14.59 -21.95 9.93
C VAL A 227 14.20 -23.09 10.88
N LYS A 228 13.93 -22.75 12.15
CA LYS A 228 13.39 -23.69 13.15
C LYS A 228 12.13 -23.09 13.79
N GLY A 229 10.97 -23.52 13.30
CA GLY A 229 9.69 -22.93 13.71
C GLY A 229 9.61 -21.46 13.32
N ARG A 230 9.45 -20.56 14.30
CA ARG A 230 9.44 -19.09 14.08
C ARG A 230 10.82 -18.44 14.18
N LYS A 231 11.84 -19.17 14.63
CA LYS A 231 13.20 -18.65 14.77
C LYS A 231 13.95 -18.83 13.45
N VAL A 232 14.67 -17.80 13.04
CA VAL A 232 15.55 -17.84 11.87
C VAL A 232 16.92 -17.38 12.31
N ASP A 233 17.90 -18.27 12.20
CA ASP A 233 19.31 -17.93 12.36
C ASP A 233 19.97 -17.90 10.97
N PHE A 234 21.05 -17.15 10.80
CA PHE A 234 21.81 -17.10 9.54
C PHE A 234 23.21 -17.66 9.78
N HIS A 235 23.61 -18.65 8.98
CA HIS A 235 24.90 -19.32 9.13
C HIS A 235 25.64 -19.35 7.79
N ASP A 236 26.96 -19.33 7.84
CA ASP A 236 27.80 -19.56 6.67
C ASP A 236 27.60 -21.01 6.20
N GLU A 237 27.05 -21.19 5.00
CA GLU A 237 26.70 -22.51 4.45
C GLU A 237 27.22 -22.69 3.02
N ARG A 238 27.51 -21.60 2.31
CA ARG A 238 27.99 -21.60 0.93
C ARG A 238 29.20 -20.69 0.78
N PRO A 239 30.05 -20.91 -0.24
CA PRO A 239 31.04 -19.91 -0.64
C PRO A 239 30.35 -18.60 -1.07
N PRO A 240 31.06 -17.45 -1.01
CA PRO A 240 30.56 -16.20 -1.54
C PRO A 240 30.17 -16.31 -3.02
N ASP A 241 28.99 -15.79 -3.37
CA ASP A 241 28.44 -15.82 -4.72
C ASP A 241 27.46 -14.66 -4.93
N ALA A 242 27.90 -13.64 -5.66
CA ALA A 242 27.13 -12.46 -6.04
C ALA A 242 26.53 -12.56 -7.46
N SER A 243 26.48 -13.76 -8.05
CA SER A 243 25.95 -13.97 -9.40
C SER A 243 24.45 -13.70 -9.51
N ARG A 244 23.99 -13.55 -10.77
CA ARG A 244 22.55 -13.42 -11.05
C ARG A 244 21.78 -14.66 -10.61
N ASP A 245 22.35 -15.85 -10.73
CA ASP A 245 21.68 -17.09 -10.34
C ASP A 245 21.53 -17.17 -8.81
N SER A 246 22.57 -16.80 -8.06
CA SER A 246 22.51 -16.66 -6.60
C SER A 246 21.44 -15.65 -6.17
N PHE A 247 21.30 -14.52 -6.89
CA PHE A 247 20.24 -13.54 -6.64
C PHE A 247 18.83 -14.10 -6.88
N CYS A 248 18.65 -14.95 -7.91
CA CYS A 248 17.40 -15.66 -8.11
C CYS A 248 17.09 -16.60 -6.93
N SER A 249 18.06 -17.37 -6.45
CA SER A 249 17.88 -18.26 -5.30
C SER A 249 17.58 -17.50 -4.00
N TYR A 250 18.22 -16.34 -3.80
CA TYR A 250 17.90 -15.43 -2.69
C TYR A 250 16.41 -15.02 -2.76
N LEU A 251 15.94 -14.56 -3.92
CA LEU A 251 14.55 -14.15 -4.10
C LEU A 251 13.56 -15.29 -3.91
N GLU A 252 13.85 -16.49 -4.42
CA GLU A 252 13.01 -17.66 -4.17
C GLU A 252 12.92 -18.00 -2.68
N THR A 253 14.01 -17.84 -1.93
CA THR A 253 14.03 -17.99 -0.47
C THR A 253 13.19 -16.91 0.21
N ILE A 254 13.30 -15.65 -0.21
CA ILE A 254 12.41 -14.57 0.26
C ILE A 254 10.96 -14.98 0.05
N PHE A 255 10.57 -15.38 -1.17
CA PHE A 255 9.20 -15.71 -1.52
C PHE A 255 8.62 -16.89 -0.73
N GLN A 256 9.47 -17.83 -0.31
CA GLN A 256 9.06 -18.96 0.51
C GLN A 256 8.69 -18.55 1.95
N PHE A 257 9.36 -17.54 2.50
CA PHE A 257 9.22 -17.13 3.89
C PHE A 257 8.50 -15.79 4.09
N SER A 258 8.22 -15.04 3.02
CA SER A 258 7.45 -13.80 3.05
C SER A 258 5.94 -14.05 3.01
N SER A 259 5.20 -13.03 3.41
CA SER A 259 3.75 -12.97 3.26
C SER A 259 3.33 -11.50 3.14
N PRO A 260 2.07 -11.19 2.79
CA PRO A 260 1.57 -9.82 2.86
C PRO A 260 1.84 -9.12 4.20
N TYR A 261 1.97 -9.86 5.31
CA TYR A 261 2.30 -9.28 6.61
C TYR A 261 3.75 -8.80 6.68
N SER A 262 4.71 -9.54 6.14
CA SER A 262 6.12 -9.12 6.19
C SER A 262 6.40 -7.89 5.31
N ILE A 263 5.65 -7.73 4.21
CA ILE A 263 5.73 -6.53 3.38
C ILE A 263 5.29 -5.27 4.16
N LEU A 264 4.46 -5.40 5.21
CA LEU A 264 4.14 -4.27 6.08
C LEU A 264 5.36 -3.74 6.83
N ASP A 265 6.34 -4.59 7.11
CA ASP A 265 7.61 -4.22 7.76
C ASP A 265 8.58 -3.57 6.77
N ASP A 266 8.47 -3.87 5.47
CA ASP A 266 9.28 -3.28 4.39
C ASP A 266 8.69 -1.98 3.80
N THR A 267 7.50 -1.58 4.26
CA THR A 267 6.76 -0.43 3.73
C THR A 267 6.16 0.43 4.84
N ARG A 268 5.81 1.67 4.54
CA ARG A 268 5.09 2.58 5.45
C ARG A 268 3.73 2.97 4.89
N PRO A 269 2.71 3.23 5.72
CA PRO A 269 1.46 3.83 5.26
C PRO A 269 1.71 5.16 4.53
N VAL A 270 0.89 5.46 3.52
CA VAL A 270 0.87 6.79 2.90
C VAL A 270 -0.23 7.62 3.58
N GLU A 271 0.17 8.60 4.39
CA GLU A 271 -0.74 9.37 5.26
C GLU A 271 -1.12 10.73 4.69
N ASP A 272 -0.36 11.24 3.72
CA ASP A 272 -0.57 12.55 3.09
C ASP A 272 -1.63 12.54 1.97
N GLY A 273 -2.24 11.38 1.72
CA GLY A 273 -3.20 11.17 0.64
C GLY A 273 -2.57 11.15 -0.77
N SER A 274 -1.26 11.30 -0.90
CA SER A 274 -0.57 11.22 -2.19
C SER A 274 -0.60 9.80 -2.76
N ILE A 275 -0.42 9.69 -4.08
CA ILE A 275 -0.22 8.42 -4.77
C ILE A 275 0.89 8.63 -5.79
N SER A 276 1.78 7.66 -5.89
CA SER A 276 2.92 7.72 -6.78
C SER A 276 3.17 6.36 -7.41
N PRO A 277 3.75 6.31 -8.62
CA PRO A 277 4.23 5.06 -9.18
C PRO A 277 5.18 4.36 -8.18
N GLY A 278 4.96 3.07 -7.94
CA GLY A 278 5.68 2.27 -6.96
C GLY A 278 4.99 2.14 -5.60
N ASP A 279 3.95 2.92 -5.32
CA ASP A 279 3.07 2.68 -4.18
C ASP A 279 2.32 1.35 -4.35
N ILE A 280 1.97 0.72 -3.24
CA ILE A 280 1.28 -0.57 -3.22
C ILE A 280 -0.03 -0.47 -2.46
N PHE A 281 -1.07 -1.13 -2.97
CA PHE A 281 -2.29 -1.42 -2.21
C PHE A 281 -2.15 -2.81 -1.61
N LEU A 282 -2.05 -2.88 -0.28
CA LEU A 282 -1.77 -4.11 0.44
C LEU A 282 -2.75 -4.31 1.59
N ASN A 283 -3.58 -5.34 1.47
CA ASN A 283 -4.48 -5.80 2.52
C ASN A 283 -4.17 -7.26 2.83
N PRO A 284 -3.54 -7.58 3.98
CA PRO A 284 -3.17 -8.94 4.34
C PRO A 284 -4.35 -9.76 4.89
N ALA A 285 -5.57 -9.20 4.92
CA ALA A 285 -6.76 -9.86 5.43
C ALA A 285 -7.02 -11.21 4.74
N LEU A 286 -7.35 -12.23 5.53
CA LEU A 286 -7.64 -13.57 5.02
C LEU A 286 -8.81 -13.59 4.02
N ARG A 287 -9.82 -12.74 4.26
CA ARG A 287 -10.95 -12.53 3.35
C ARG A 287 -10.82 -11.15 2.72
N LYS A 288 -10.97 -11.06 1.40
CA LYS A 288 -10.81 -9.82 0.62
C LYS A 288 -9.39 -9.22 0.70
N GLY A 289 -8.38 -10.06 0.95
CA GLY A 289 -6.98 -9.66 0.87
C GLY A 289 -6.57 -9.35 -0.57
N TYR A 290 -5.57 -8.48 -0.72
CA TYR A 290 -5.05 -8.09 -2.02
C TYR A 290 -3.65 -7.49 -1.93
N ALA A 291 -2.92 -7.61 -3.03
CA ALA A 291 -1.60 -7.03 -3.26
C ALA A 291 -1.56 -6.53 -4.71
N LEU A 292 -1.50 -5.21 -4.88
CA LEU A 292 -1.38 -4.54 -6.18
C LEU A 292 -0.34 -3.43 -6.09
N ILE A 293 0.30 -3.13 -7.22
CA ILE A 293 1.25 -2.02 -7.35
C ILE A 293 0.68 -0.96 -8.30
N VAL A 294 0.92 0.30 -7.97
CA VAL A 294 0.69 1.44 -8.86
C VAL A 294 1.85 1.50 -9.85
N LEU A 295 1.60 1.17 -11.12
CA LEU A 295 2.63 1.14 -12.16
C LEU A 295 2.89 2.51 -12.76
N ASP A 296 1.83 3.31 -12.90
CA ASP A 296 1.89 4.66 -13.43
C ASP A 296 0.76 5.53 -12.85
N VAL A 297 0.95 6.84 -12.90
CA VAL A 297 0.02 7.85 -12.40
C VAL A 297 -0.11 8.95 -13.44
N ALA A 298 -1.34 9.37 -13.73
CA ALA A 298 -1.66 10.50 -14.58
C ALA A 298 -2.63 11.44 -13.85
N HIS A 299 -2.54 12.73 -14.15
CA HIS A 299 -3.40 13.77 -13.58
C HIS A 299 -4.03 14.61 -14.69
N GLU A 300 -5.22 15.11 -14.41
CA GLU A 300 -5.98 15.96 -15.33
C GLU A 300 -5.21 17.27 -15.61
N THR A 301 -5.12 17.62 -16.88
CA THR A 301 -4.51 18.87 -17.36
C THR A 301 -5.45 20.06 -17.16
N GLY A 302 -4.90 21.26 -16.97
CA GLY A 302 -5.70 22.51 -16.91
C GLY A 302 -6.36 22.82 -15.56
N ASN A 303 -6.35 21.90 -14.58
CA ASN A 303 -6.82 22.17 -13.21
C ASN A 303 -5.66 22.06 -12.20
N ALA A 304 -5.05 23.19 -11.87
CA ALA A 304 -3.86 23.22 -11.02
C ALA A 304 -4.13 22.99 -9.52
N SER A 305 -5.34 23.31 -9.03
CA SER A 305 -5.61 23.35 -7.59
C SER A 305 -5.95 21.99 -7.01
N ALA A 306 -6.60 21.11 -7.78
CA ALA A 306 -6.92 19.75 -7.37
C ALA A 306 -7.29 18.89 -8.60
N PRO A 307 -6.33 18.39 -9.38
CA PRO A 307 -6.63 17.61 -10.57
C PRO A 307 -7.21 16.23 -10.22
N ALA A 308 -8.07 15.72 -11.09
CA ALA A 308 -8.45 14.30 -11.02
C ALA A 308 -7.21 13.43 -11.27
N VAL A 309 -7.07 12.34 -10.52
CA VAL A 309 -5.94 11.40 -10.63
C VAL A 309 -6.41 10.07 -11.18
N ARG A 310 -5.58 9.49 -12.05
CA ARG A 310 -5.75 8.18 -12.65
C ARG A 310 -4.51 7.33 -12.43
N ILE A 311 -4.69 6.03 -12.24
CA ILE A 311 -3.57 5.10 -12.01
C ILE A 311 -3.63 3.85 -12.87
N LEU A 312 -2.47 3.29 -13.22
CA LEU A 312 -2.34 1.94 -13.73
C LEU A 312 -2.06 0.98 -12.56
N LEU A 313 -2.77 -0.15 -12.52
CA LEU A 313 -2.62 -1.16 -11.49
C LEU A 313 -2.03 -2.45 -12.05
N GLY A 314 -0.91 -2.87 -11.49
CA GLY A 314 -0.26 -4.14 -11.77
C GLY A 314 -0.58 -5.17 -10.68
N THR A 315 -0.76 -6.44 -11.07
CA THR A 315 -0.91 -7.53 -10.11
C THR A 315 -0.41 -8.86 -10.66
N GLY A 316 -0.13 -9.78 -9.74
CA GLY A 316 0.00 -11.19 -10.03
C GLY A 316 -1.27 -11.94 -9.63
N GLY A 317 -1.16 -13.23 -9.36
CA GLY A 317 -2.31 -14.02 -8.93
C GLY A 317 -1.94 -15.14 -7.98
N THR A 318 -2.99 -15.74 -7.41
CA THR A 318 -2.91 -16.97 -6.62
C THR A 318 -3.89 -17.96 -7.26
N PRO A 319 -3.41 -19.02 -7.96
CA PRO A 319 -2.01 -19.43 -8.11
C PRO A 319 -1.16 -18.40 -8.89
N PRO A 320 0.18 -18.44 -8.75
CA PRO A 320 1.12 -17.56 -9.47
C PRO A 320 0.83 -17.44 -10.95
N GLN A 321 0.79 -16.20 -11.41
CA GLN A 321 0.44 -15.79 -12.77
C GLN A 321 1.47 -14.81 -13.30
N THR A 322 1.60 -14.74 -14.63
CA THR A 322 2.32 -13.66 -15.31
C THR A 322 1.86 -12.30 -14.77
N LEU A 323 2.81 -11.40 -14.48
CA LEU A 323 2.48 -10.03 -14.08
C LEU A 323 1.67 -9.37 -15.20
N HIS A 324 0.56 -8.74 -14.85
CA HIS A 324 -0.32 -8.11 -15.81
C HIS A 324 -0.93 -6.82 -15.26
N VAL A 325 -1.36 -5.97 -16.18
CA VAL A 325 -2.03 -4.70 -15.90
C VAL A 325 -3.53 -4.92 -15.98
N LEU A 326 -4.25 -4.42 -14.98
CA LEU A 326 -5.70 -4.55 -14.89
C LEU A 326 -6.43 -3.49 -15.74
N ARG A 327 -7.67 -3.79 -16.08
CA ARG A 327 -8.62 -2.89 -16.74
C ARG A 327 -9.82 -2.62 -15.84
N ALA A 328 -10.28 -1.37 -15.82
CA ALA A 328 -11.46 -0.93 -15.08
C ALA A 328 -12.77 -1.36 -15.78
N ALA A 329 -13.90 -1.20 -15.07
CA ALA A 329 -15.20 -1.65 -15.54
C ALA A 329 -15.69 -0.92 -16.82
N ASP A 330 -15.22 0.31 -17.03
CA ASP A 330 -15.47 1.13 -18.22
C ASP A 330 -14.58 0.76 -19.40
N GLY A 331 -13.72 -0.27 -19.26
CA GLY A 331 -12.76 -0.69 -20.28
C GLY A 331 -11.48 0.14 -20.30
N SER A 332 -11.34 1.16 -19.45
CA SER A 332 -10.11 1.94 -19.35
C SER A 332 -9.02 1.17 -18.59
N PRO A 333 -7.75 1.19 -19.03
CA PRO A 333 -6.64 0.70 -18.20
C PRO A 333 -6.33 1.65 -17.02
N TRP A 334 -6.84 2.88 -17.07
CA TRP A 334 -6.59 3.95 -16.11
C TRP A 334 -7.73 4.07 -15.10
N PHE A 335 -7.47 3.61 -13.88
CA PHE A 335 -8.44 3.61 -12.78
C PHE A 335 -8.63 5.00 -12.19
N ALA A 336 -9.88 5.41 -12.00
CA ALA A 336 -10.23 6.60 -11.24
C ALA A 336 -9.76 6.48 -9.79
N VAL A 337 -9.15 7.54 -9.27
CA VAL A 337 -8.84 7.66 -7.85
C VAL A 337 -9.84 8.61 -7.19
N SER A 338 -10.57 8.11 -6.19
CA SER A 338 -11.32 8.95 -5.24
C SER A 338 -10.71 8.79 -3.86
N GLN A 339 -10.33 9.88 -3.21
CA GLN A 339 -9.79 9.84 -1.85
C GLN A 339 -10.82 9.32 -0.84
N SER A 340 -12.09 9.66 -1.06
CA SER A 340 -13.20 9.30 -0.18
C SER A 340 -13.69 7.86 -0.42
N HIS A 341 -13.73 7.40 -1.67
CA HIS A 341 -14.28 6.10 -2.03
C HIS A 341 -13.22 5.03 -2.32
N GLY A 342 -11.96 5.40 -2.55
CA GLY A 342 -10.89 4.49 -2.95
C GLY A 342 -10.87 4.22 -4.46
N VAL A 343 -10.38 3.04 -4.84
CA VAL A 343 -10.26 2.61 -6.24
C VAL A 343 -11.05 1.33 -6.46
N THR A 344 -12.06 1.36 -7.33
CA THR A 344 -12.90 0.19 -7.63
C THR A 344 -12.23 -0.70 -8.66
N VAL A 345 -12.00 -1.96 -8.30
CA VAL A 345 -11.38 -2.98 -9.17
C VAL A 345 -12.40 -4.10 -9.45
N PRO A 346 -12.77 -4.32 -10.73
CA PRO A 346 -13.70 -5.38 -11.11
C PRO A 346 -13.30 -6.75 -10.54
N GLY A 347 -14.27 -7.49 -10.00
CA GLY A 347 -14.04 -8.83 -9.42
C GLY A 347 -13.26 -8.86 -8.09
N ARG A 348 -12.72 -7.72 -7.62
CA ARG A 348 -11.92 -7.64 -6.38
C ARG A 348 -12.54 -6.74 -5.31
N GLY A 349 -13.37 -5.77 -5.71
CA GLY A 349 -13.98 -4.78 -4.82
C GLY A 349 -13.16 -3.49 -4.77
N VAL A 350 -13.18 -2.81 -3.64
CA VAL A 350 -12.63 -1.46 -3.51
C VAL A 350 -11.28 -1.47 -2.78
N LEU A 351 -10.25 -0.93 -3.41
CA LEU A 351 -8.97 -0.65 -2.78
C LEU A 351 -9.10 0.60 -1.92
N GLN A 352 -8.69 0.50 -0.65
CA GLN A 352 -8.89 1.56 0.34
C GLN A 352 -7.57 2.31 0.57
N PHE A 353 -7.62 3.63 0.70
CA PHE A 353 -6.43 4.46 0.94
C PHE A 353 -5.69 4.12 2.25
N LYS A 354 -6.41 3.66 3.27
CA LYS A 354 -5.79 3.13 4.50
C LYS A 354 -4.90 1.89 4.27
N HIS A 355 -4.98 1.27 3.10
CA HIS A 355 -4.14 0.14 2.69
C HIS A 355 -3.06 0.55 1.67
N LEU A 356 -2.97 1.84 1.32
CA LEU A 356 -1.92 2.38 0.47
C LEU A 356 -0.62 2.49 1.26
N ARG A 357 0.46 1.97 0.70
CA ARG A 357 1.78 1.93 1.33
C ARG A 357 2.88 2.29 0.33
N ARG A 358 3.98 2.82 0.85
CA ARG A 358 5.18 3.19 0.09
C ARG A 358 6.38 2.45 0.67
N TRP A 359 7.30 2.03 -0.20
CA TRP A 359 8.57 1.41 0.23
C TRP A 359 9.35 2.33 1.17
N LYS A 360 10.00 1.74 2.18
CA LYS A 360 10.87 2.48 3.10
C LYS A 360 12.16 2.93 2.43
#